data_AF-A0A2H9PPC4-F1
#
_entry.id   AF-A0A2H9PPC4-F1
#
_cell.length_a   1.000
_cell.length_b   1.000
_cell.length_c   1.000
_cell.angle_alpha   90.00
_cell.angle_beta   90.00
_cell.angle_gamma   90.00
#
_symmetry.space_group_name_H-M   'P 1'
#
loop_
_entity.id
_entity.type
_entity.pdbx_description
1 polymer ?
#
loop_
_entity_poly.entity_id
_entity_poly.type
_entity_poly.pdbx_seq_one_letter_code
_entity_poly.pdbx_strand_id
1 'polypeptide(L)'
;MISIAKYLSGKGIDVSKKSSLSDVKHVFIVPDNTYRIVETELDFIYNDGVINLTKYYRILLKEWFYALKKDGKIIIKFIESDWFSSDFLKEEVELLFGDSVSVIFERKENKKDGGSCFLVLNKNISGPYYPEGINNWSFGIITNGKKMDALAKIIASIRHQNIPNYEIIICGTYGGLIEEDTKYIHFTENDHRGWITKKKNLICDKAKFENLFVLHDRIVLNPGWFAGMKKYGNNFEVLSCKIDHKTIRTYDWITSRYPYKDPRSRQYFGGYLEYSDWDQWIYIDGGAIILKKIVWEKVKWDENLFWNEAEDLKLSHDQTEHGILIRFNPYSTCESLTWRHPSSKLIFKKNKKKLGKLSGPFHYLIGKKLLNYSVLVKNKFKNEKL
;
A
#
# COMPACT_ATOMS: atom_id res chain seq x y z
N MET A 1 -24.96 33.79 2.08
CA MET A 1 -24.15 32.91 1.22
C MET A 1 -22.79 32.68 1.88
N ILE A 2 -22.55 31.51 2.45
CA ILE A 2 -21.21 31.19 2.98
C ILE A 2 -20.31 30.86 1.78
N SER A 3 -19.39 31.77 1.48
CA SER A 3 -18.37 31.58 0.44
C SER A 3 -17.28 30.62 0.94
N ILE A 4 -16.71 29.82 0.03
CA ILE A 4 -15.53 29.00 0.33
C ILE A 4 -14.30 29.85 0.67
N ALA A 5 -14.31 31.15 0.38
CA ALA A 5 -13.21 32.08 0.60
C ALA A 5 -12.68 32.06 2.05
N LYS A 6 -13.57 31.84 3.04
CA LYS A 6 -13.17 31.76 4.46
C LYS A 6 -12.24 30.57 4.77
N TYR A 7 -12.20 29.56 3.91
CA TYR A 7 -11.33 28.38 4.05
C TYR A 7 -10.01 28.51 3.28
N LEU A 8 -9.84 29.58 2.49
CA LEU A 8 -8.65 29.85 1.67
C LEU A 8 -7.75 30.90 2.32
N SER A 9 -7.48 30.75 3.61
CA SER A 9 -6.66 31.69 4.38
C SER A 9 -5.38 31.01 4.87
N GLY A 10 -4.25 31.73 4.85
CA GLY A 10 -2.95 31.24 5.27
C GLY A 10 -2.12 30.62 4.13
N LYS A 11 -1.15 29.77 4.49
CA LYS A 11 -0.25 29.10 3.55
C LYS A 11 -0.97 27.92 2.92
N GLY A 12 -1.33 28.04 1.64
CA GLY A 12 -1.94 26.93 0.91
C GLY A 12 -1.37 26.71 -0.49
N ILE A 13 -1.79 25.60 -1.09
CA ILE A 13 -1.45 25.26 -2.47
C ILE A 13 -2.72 24.90 -3.27
N ASP A 14 -2.68 25.20 -4.56
CA ASP A 14 -3.67 24.78 -5.53
C ASP A 14 -3.11 23.59 -6.34
N VAL A 15 -3.70 22.42 -6.16
CA VAL A 15 -3.31 21.17 -6.84
C VAL A 15 -4.20 20.84 -8.04
N SER A 16 -4.97 21.82 -8.51
CA SER A 16 -5.83 21.69 -9.69
C SER A 16 -5.01 21.54 -10.97
N LYS A 17 -5.60 20.99 -12.02
CA LYS A 17 -4.89 20.81 -13.31
C LYS A 17 -4.44 22.14 -13.93
N LYS A 18 -5.23 23.19 -13.75
CA LYS A 18 -4.91 24.57 -14.08
C LYS A 18 -5.06 25.38 -12.81
N SER A 19 -4.30 26.48 -12.68
CA SER A 19 -4.49 27.40 -11.56
C SER A 19 -5.94 27.91 -11.57
N SER A 20 -6.62 27.69 -10.46
CA SER A 20 -8.03 28.04 -10.21
C SER A 20 -8.16 29.15 -9.17
N LEU A 21 -7.08 29.46 -8.43
CA LEU A 21 -7.02 30.51 -7.42
C LEU A 21 -5.93 31.53 -7.78
N SER A 22 -6.26 32.82 -7.70
CA SER A 22 -5.26 33.89 -7.73
C SER A 22 -4.46 33.90 -6.43
N ASP A 23 -3.19 34.29 -6.50
CA ASP A 23 -2.32 34.52 -5.33
C ASP A 23 -2.07 33.29 -4.43
N VAL A 24 -2.36 32.08 -4.92
CA VAL A 24 -2.04 30.82 -4.27
C VAL A 24 -1.02 30.06 -5.11
N LYS A 25 -0.03 29.44 -4.46
CA LYS A 25 0.99 28.64 -5.16
C LYS A 25 0.32 27.48 -5.89
N HIS A 26 0.49 27.43 -7.21
CA HIS A 26 -0.01 26.34 -8.05
C HIS A 26 1.00 25.18 -8.13
N VAL A 27 0.57 23.98 -7.76
CA VAL A 27 1.38 22.75 -7.71
C VAL A 27 0.62 21.60 -8.33
N PHE A 28 0.64 21.50 -9.66
CA PHE A 28 0.05 20.35 -10.36
C PHE A 28 1.06 19.23 -10.55
N ILE A 29 0.76 18.06 -9.98
CA ILE A 29 1.48 16.81 -10.20
C ILE A 29 0.49 15.82 -10.81
N VAL A 30 0.90 15.14 -11.88
CA VAL A 30 0.06 14.13 -12.52
C VAL A 30 -0.22 12.99 -11.52
N PRO A 31 -1.50 12.69 -11.20
CA PRO A 31 -1.82 11.64 -10.24
C PRO A 31 -1.35 10.28 -10.73
N ASP A 32 -0.57 9.59 -9.89
CA ASP A 32 -0.19 8.19 -10.04
C ASP A 32 0.26 7.59 -8.70
N ASN A 33 0.70 6.33 -8.68
CA ASN A 33 1.13 5.66 -7.44
C ASN A 33 2.30 6.38 -6.73
N THR A 34 3.07 7.20 -7.44
CA THR A 34 4.22 7.94 -6.92
C THR A 34 3.92 9.39 -6.57
N TYR A 35 2.67 9.84 -6.68
CA TYR A 35 2.24 11.20 -6.33
C TYR A 35 2.64 11.55 -4.89
N ARG A 36 3.33 12.68 -4.68
CA ARG A 36 3.73 13.20 -3.37
C ARG A 36 3.65 14.71 -3.34
N ILE A 37 3.20 15.26 -2.21
CA ILE A 37 3.33 16.70 -1.92
C ILE A 37 4.57 16.90 -1.06
N VAL A 38 5.42 17.87 -1.43
CA VAL A 38 6.69 18.13 -0.75
C VAL A 38 6.52 19.20 0.34
N GLU A 39 5.54 20.08 0.15
CA GLU A 39 5.13 21.09 1.10
C GLU A 39 4.53 20.46 2.36
N THR A 40 4.86 21.04 3.51
CA THR A 40 4.32 20.66 4.81
C THR A 40 3.78 21.88 5.55
N GLU A 41 3.07 21.61 6.66
CA GLU A 41 2.48 22.61 7.53
C GLU A 41 1.57 23.59 6.78
N LEU A 42 0.79 23.08 5.83
CA LEU A 42 -0.16 23.86 5.04
C LEU A 42 -1.45 24.12 5.83
N ASP A 43 -1.98 25.35 5.71
CA ASP A 43 -3.30 25.75 6.19
C ASP A 43 -4.41 25.17 5.31
N PHE A 44 -4.18 25.09 3.99
CA PHE A 44 -5.14 24.50 3.07
C PHE A 44 -4.52 23.90 1.81
N ILE A 45 -5.27 22.97 1.22
CA ILE A 45 -5.05 22.43 -0.12
C ILE A 45 -6.34 22.58 -0.90
N TYR A 46 -6.26 23.17 -2.09
CA TYR A 46 -7.41 23.34 -2.97
C TYR A 46 -7.30 22.43 -4.19
N ASN A 47 -8.38 21.72 -4.52
CA ASN A 47 -8.49 20.90 -5.71
C ASN A 47 -9.76 21.23 -6.52
N ASP A 48 -9.60 21.48 -7.81
CA ASP A 48 -10.69 21.60 -8.79
C ASP A 48 -10.64 20.43 -9.79
N GLY A 49 -11.43 19.39 -9.49
CA GLY A 49 -11.78 18.33 -10.43
C GLY A 49 -10.69 17.32 -10.77
N VAL A 50 -9.53 17.30 -10.10
CA VAL A 50 -8.54 16.24 -10.36
C VAL A 50 -8.96 14.93 -9.71
N ILE A 51 -9.53 15.00 -8.50
CA ILE A 51 -9.88 13.83 -7.69
C ILE A 51 -10.90 12.91 -8.38
N ASN A 52 -11.91 13.48 -9.03
CA ASN A 52 -12.98 12.75 -9.73
C ASN A 52 -12.62 12.44 -11.19
N LEU A 53 -11.36 12.60 -11.61
CA LEU A 53 -10.89 12.21 -12.94
C LEU A 53 -9.91 11.04 -12.90
N THR A 54 -9.68 10.48 -11.72
CA THR A 54 -8.66 9.46 -11.52
C THR A 54 -9.02 8.40 -10.48
N LYS A 55 -8.47 7.19 -10.65
CA LYS A 55 -8.55 6.12 -9.65
C LYS A 55 -7.61 6.31 -8.46
N TYR A 56 -6.65 7.24 -8.54
CA TYR A 56 -5.66 7.49 -7.48
C TYR A 56 -6.20 8.40 -6.35
N TYR A 57 -7.52 8.57 -6.24
CA TYR A 57 -8.12 9.52 -5.30
C TYR A 57 -7.75 9.24 -3.83
N ARG A 58 -7.62 7.98 -3.42
CA ARG A 58 -7.13 7.61 -2.06
C ARG A 58 -5.70 8.11 -1.80
N ILE A 59 -4.83 8.01 -2.80
CA ILE A 59 -3.45 8.52 -2.72
C ILE A 59 -3.46 10.04 -2.60
N LEU A 60 -4.27 10.72 -3.41
CA LEU A 60 -4.40 12.18 -3.35
C LEU A 60 -4.85 12.63 -1.96
N LEU A 61 -5.91 12.04 -1.43
CA LEU A 61 -6.45 12.38 -0.10
C LEU A 61 -5.41 12.18 1.01
N LYS A 62 -4.71 11.03 1.05
CA LYS A 62 -3.68 10.77 2.07
C LYS A 62 -2.51 11.74 1.96
N GLU A 63 -2.01 12.02 0.76
CA GLU A 63 -0.91 12.98 0.57
C GLU A 63 -1.31 14.41 0.94
N TRP A 64 -2.53 14.82 0.60
CA TRP A 64 -3.05 16.12 1.02
C TRP A 64 -3.17 16.21 2.53
N PHE A 65 -3.68 15.16 3.18
CA PHE A 65 -3.74 15.08 4.63
C PHE A 65 -2.36 15.16 5.31
N TYR A 66 -1.34 14.51 4.75
CA TYR A 66 0.02 14.55 5.29
C TYR A 66 0.70 15.92 5.18
N ALA A 67 0.36 16.70 4.15
CA ALA A 67 0.92 18.04 3.94
C ALA A 67 0.29 19.13 4.84
N LEU A 68 -0.89 18.87 5.40
CA LEU A 68 -1.61 19.81 6.26
C LEU A 68 -1.12 19.79 7.72
N LYS A 69 -1.13 20.95 8.37
CA LYS A 69 -1.01 21.05 9.83
C LYS A 69 -2.33 20.69 10.53
N LYS A 70 -2.33 20.66 11.86
CA LYS A 70 -3.58 20.53 12.65
C LYS A 70 -4.54 21.66 12.24
N ASP A 71 -5.82 21.31 12.09
CA ASP A 71 -6.88 22.20 11.60
C ASP A 71 -6.63 22.69 10.17
N GLY A 72 -5.77 22.05 9.38
CA GLY A 72 -5.63 22.33 7.96
C GLY A 72 -6.84 21.83 7.15
N LYS A 73 -7.11 22.46 6.00
CA LYS A 73 -8.31 22.21 5.18
C LYS A 73 -7.98 21.55 3.86
N ILE A 74 -8.72 20.50 3.48
CA ILE A 74 -8.77 20.05 2.08
C ILE A 74 -10.07 20.59 1.48
N ILE A 75 -9.96 21.51 0.52
CA ILE A 75 -11.09 22.06 -0.23
C ILE A 75 -11.17 21.36 -1.57
N ILE A 76 -12.24 20.61 -1.79
CA ILE A 76 -12.43 19.79 -2.97
C ILE A 76 -13.65 20.30 -3.72
N LYS A 77 -13.44 20.74 -4.95
CA LYS A 77 -14.47 20.97 -5.95
C LYS A 77 -14.44 19.85 -6.96
N PHE A 78 -15.58 19.24 -7.25
CA PHE A 78 -15.69 18.17 -8.23
C PHE A 78 -17.06 18.19 -8.92
N ILE A 79 -17.16 17.48 -10.03
CA ILE A 79 -18.43 17.27 -10.75
C ILE A 79 -18.96 15.90 -10.35
N GLU A 80 -20.20 15.84 -9.86
CA GLU A 80 -20.81 14.57 -9.51
C GLU A 80 -20.99 13.69 -10.75
N SER A 81 -20.80 12.38 -10.56
CA SER A 81 -21.01 11.37 -11.60
C SER A 81 -21.46 10.07 -10.96
N ASP A 82 -21.94 9.12 -11.77
CA ASP A 82 -22.45 7.82 -11.30
C ASP A 82 -21.46 7.02 -10.44
N TRP A 83 -20.15 7.26 -10.58
CA TRP A 83 -19.11 6.56 -9.82
C TRP A 83 -18.40 7.43 -8.77
N PHE A 84 -18.67 8.74 -8.76
CA PHE A 84 -18.01 9.68 -7.86
C PHE A 84 -19.00 10.76 -7.42
N SER A 85 -19.64 10.53 -6.29
CA SER A 85 -20.59 11.45 -5.65
C SER A 85 -20.00 12.03 -4.37
N SER A 86 -20.67 13.06 -3.83
CA SER A 86 -20.39 13.56 -2.47
C SER A 86 -20.51 12.48 -1.40
N ASP A 87 -21.53 11.63 -1.47
CA ASP A 87 -21.71 10.55 -0.49
C ASP A 87 -20.60 9.51 -0.57
N PHE A 88 -20.23 9.08 -1.78
CA PHE A 88 -19.07 8.21 -1.99
C PHE A 88 -17.78 8.81 -1.41
N LEU A 89 -17.52 10.09 -1.66
CA LEU A 89 -16.32 10.73 -1.14
C LEU A 89 -16.34 10.84 0.40
N LYS A 90 -17.51 11.06 1.01
CA LYS A 90 -17.66 11.08 2.48
C LYS A 90 -17.40 9.69 3.08
N GLU A 91 -17.93 8.63 2.47
CA GLU A 91 -17.66 7.24 2.87
C GLU A 91 -16.17 6.90 2.76
N GLU A 92 -15.51 7.33 1.68
CA GLU A 92 -14.06 7.13 1.51
C GLU A 92 -13.24 7.93 2.53
N VAL A 93 -13.66 9.15 2.88
CA VAL A 93 -13.01 9.94 3.92
C VAL A 93 -13.14 9.25 5.28
N GLU A 94 -14.34 8.78 5.62
CA GLU A 94 -14.59 8.05 6.86
C GLU A 94 -13.72 6.78 6.92
N LEU A 95 -13.70 5.99 5.84
CA LEU A 95 -12.87 4.79 5.75
C LEU A 95 -11.38 5.09 5.95
N LEU A 96 -10.86 6.12 5.26
CA LEU A 96 -9.43 6.42 5.22
C LEU A 96 -8.90 7.11 6.48
N PHE A 97 -9.75 7.87 7.17
CA PHE A 97 -9.30 8.78 8.23
C PHE A 97 -10.05 8.62 9.56
N GLY A 98 -11.27 8.07 9.54
CA GLY A 98 -12.19 8.10 10.68
C GLY A 98 -12.24 9.49 11.31
N ASP A 99 -12.16 9.54 12.64
CA ASP A 99 -12.21 10.79 13.42
C ASP A 99 -11.04 11.76 13.17
N SER A 100 -9.99 11.34 12.45
CA SER A 100 -8.85 12.21 12.13
C SER A 100 -9.22 13.33 11.18
N VAL A 101 -10.33 13.19 10.45
CA VAL A 101 -10.84 14.19 9.49
C VAL A 101 -12.34 14.35 9.67
N SER A 102 -12.83 15.59 9.65
CA SER A 102 -14.26 15.89 9.64
C SER A 102 -14.68 16.67 8.40
N VAL A 103 -15.86 16.37 7.88
CA VAL A 103 -16.51 17.20 6.86
C VAL A 103 -17.14 18.42 7.53
N ILE A 104 -16.68 19.63 7.20
CA ILE A 104 -17.13 20.88 7.83
C ILE A 104 -17.98 21.77 6.91
N PHE A 105 -18.05 21.41 5.62
CA PHE A 105 -18.86 22.13 4.64
C PHE A 105 -19.16 21.24 3.44
N GLU A 106 -20.41 21.26 2.99
CA GLU A 106 -20.85 20.70 1.73
C GLU A 106 -21.75 21.71 1.02
N ARG A 107 -21.55 21.89 -0.30
CA ARG A 107 -22.46 22.68 -1.13
C ARG A 107 -22.56 22.08 -2.53
N LYS A 108 -23.77 21.70 -2.91
CA LYS A 108 -24.11 21.31 -4.28
C LYS A 108 -24.55 22.53 -5.08
N GLU A 109 -24.01 22.69 -6.28
CA GLU A 109 -24.38 23.71 -7.25
C GLU A 109 -25.02 23.02 -8.46
N ASN A 110 -26.31 23.25 -8.65
CA ASN A 110 -27.02 22.73 -9.81
C ASN A 110 -26.67 23.55 -11.05
N LYS A 111 -26.10 22.91 -12.07
CA LYS A 111 -25.92 23.48 -13.41
C LYS A 111 -26.64 22.61 -14.43
N LYS A 112 -27.06 23.22 -15.55
CA LYS A 112 -27.73 22.53 -16.67
C LYS A 112 -26.90 21.36 -17.24
N ASP A 113 -25.58 21.36 -17.02
CA ASP A 113 -24.62 20.37 -17.55
C ASP A 113 -23.94 19.49 -16.47
N GLY A 114 -24.64 19.21 -15.35
CA GLY A 114 -24.14 18.37 -14.26
C GLY A 114 -23.79 19.17 -13.00
N GLY A 115 -24.23 18.67 -11.84
CA GLY A 115 -24.04 19.35 -10.57
C GLY A 115 -22.57 19.34 -10.12
N SER A 116 -22.03 20.50 -9.79
CA SER A 116 -20.73 20.58 -9.12
C SER A 116 -20.92 20.57 -7.60
N CYS A 117 -20.05 19.87 -6.89
CA CYS A 117 -20.06 19.83 -5.43
C CYS A 117 -18.77 20.42 -4.86
N PHE A 118 -18.91 21.16 -3.77
CA PHE A 118 -17.82 21.60 -2.92
C PHE A 118 -17.88 20.84 -1.60
N LEU A 119 -16.76 20.24 -1.20
CA LEU A 119 -16.57 19.58 0.08
C LEU A 119 -15.35 20.20 0.77
N VAL A 120 -15.46 20.51 2.06
CA VAL A 120 -14.31 20.95 2.87
C VAL A 120 -14.10 19.98 4.01
N LEU A 121 -12.90 19.41 4.05
CA LEU A 121 -12.43 18.49 5.07
C LEU A 121 -11.50 19.25 6.04
N ASN A 122 -11.66 19.04 7.34
CA ASN A 122 -10.77 19.57 8.38
C ASN A 122 -9.92 18.43 8.96
N LYS A 123 -8.61 18.63 9.07
CA LYS A 123 -7.71 17.72 9.76
C LYS A 123 -7.75 17.97 11.28
N ASN A 124 -8.28 17.02 12.04
CA ASN A 124 -8.53 17.21 13.48
C ASN A 124 -7.28 16.97 14.35
N ILE A 125 -6.31 16.22 13.85
CA ILE A 125 -5.11 15.82 14.58
C ILE A 125 -3.85 16.54 14.10
N SER A 126 -2.87 16.71 14.99
CA SER A 126 -1.57 17.29 14.68
C SER A 126 -0.61 16.27 14.06
N GLY A 127 0.18 16.74 13.09
CA GLY A 127 1.37 16.04 12.59
C GLY A 127 1.10 14.81 11.72
N PRO A 128 2.16 14.17 11.22
CA PRO A 128 2.08 12.87 10.59
C PRO A 128 1.86 11.78 11.65
N TYR A 129 1.15 10.73 11.27
CA TYR A 129 0.78 9.58 12.11
C TYR A 129 1.99 8.79 12.69
N TYR A 130 3.25 9.20 12.42
CA TYR A 130 4.47 8.43 12.71
C TYR A 130 5.65 9.30 13.22
N PRO A 131 5.70 9.61 14.53
CA PRO A 131 6.66 10.58 15.09
C PRO A 131 8.12 10.11 15.13
N GLU A 132 8.39 8.79 15.09
CA GLU A 132 9.77 8.26 15.16
C GLU A 132 10.64 8.59 13.93
N GLY A 133 10.08 9.15 12.86
CA GLY A 133 10.85 9.52 11.67
C GLY A 133 11.40 8.32 10.90
N ILE A 134 12.16 8.61 9.83
CA ILE A 134 12.61 7.60 8.86
C ILE A 134 13.86 6.81 9.31
N ASN A 135 14.50 7.17 10.43
CA ASN A 135 15.81 6.65 10.84
C ASN A 135 15.76 5.44 11.80
N ASN A 136 14.57 4.99 12.16
CA ASN A 136 14.32 3.98 13.19
C ASN A 136 13.61 2.76 12.55
N TRP A 137 14.22 1.57 12.60
CA TRP A 137 13.72 0.40 11.87
C TRP A 137 13.85 -0.93 12.61
N SER A 138 12.80 -1.76 12.56
CA SER A 138 12.90 -3.17 12.96
C SER A 138 12.84 -4.06 11.72
N PHE A 139 13.85 -4.89 11.52
CA PHE A 139 13.92 -5.87 10.43
C PHE A 139 13.55 -7.25 10.94
N GLY A 140 12.42 -7.78 10.48
CA GLY A 140 11.97 -9.12 10.84
C GLY A 140 12.34 -10.14 9.77
N ILE A 141 12.95 -11.27 10.16
CA ILE A 141 13.28 -12.35 9.25
C ILE A 141 12.64 -13.65 9.76
N ILE A 142 11.73 -14.21 8.97
CA ILE A 142 11.20 -15.55 9.24
C ILE A 142 12.07 -16.62 8.57
N THR A 143 12.34 -17.71 9.28
CA THR A 143 13.11 -18.84 8.74
C THR A 143 12.64 -20.19 9.26
N ASN A 144 13.02 -21.26 8.55
CA ASN A 144 12.85 -22.65 8.98
C ASN A 144 14.20 -23.34 9.28
N GLY A 145 15.30 -22.58 9.32
CA GLY A 145 16.63 -23.11 9.62
C GLY A 145 17.39 -23.72 8.45
N LYS A 146 16.80 -23.83 7.25
CA LYS A 146 17.40 -24.59 6.14
C LYS A 146 18.34 -23.78 5.23
N LYS A 147 18.45 -22.46 5.42
CA LYS A 147 19.21 -21.56 4.53
C LYS A 147 20.11 -20.60 5.29
N MET A 148 21.01 -21.13 6.12
CA MET A 148 21.89 -20.31 6.96
C MET A 148 22.76 -19.34 6.14
N ASP A 149 23.31 -19.77 5.00
CA ASP A 149 24.11 -18.90 4.13
C ASP A 149 23.30 -17.73 3.55
N ALA A 150 22.05 -17.99 3.17
CA ALA A 150 21.15 -16.95 2.70
C ALA A 150 20.84 -15.97 3.83
N LEU A 151 20.53 -16.48 5.03
CA LEU A 151 20.24 -15.67 6.20
C LEU A 151 21.43 -14.77 6.59
N ALA A 152 22.66 -15.29 6.56
CA ALA A 152 23.86 -14.49 6.78
C ALA A 152 23.99 -13.34 5.77
N LYS A 153 23.71 -13.58 4.48
CA LYS A 153 23.69 -12.52 3.45
C LYS A 153 22.63 -11.46 3.71
N ILE A 154 21.44 -11.86 4.18
CA ILE A 154 20.36 -10.93 4.51
C ILE A 154 20.77 -10.02 5.67
N ILE A 155 21.25 -10.61 6.78
CA ILE A 155 21.75 -9.88 7.94
C ILE A 155 22.84 -8.89 7.54
N ALA A 156 23.85 -9.36 6.79
CA ALA A 156 24.92 -8.50 6.28
C ALA A 156 24.39 -7.34 5.42
N SER A 157 23.39 -7.60 4.57
CA SER A 157 22.78 -6.56 3.72
C SER A 157 22.02 -5.49 4.49
N ILE A 158 21.40 -5.84 5.62
CA ILE A 158 20.73 -4.90 6.53
C ILE A 158 21.78 -4.02 7.20
N ARG A 159 22.82 -4.63 7.79
CA ARG A 159 23.92 -3.89 8.45
C ARG A 159 24.62 -2.94 7.49
N HIS A 160 24.81 -3.36 6.23
CA HIS A 160 25.44 -2.53 5.20
C HIS A 160 24.63 -1.27 4.83
N GLN A 161 23.34 -1.18 5.20
CA GLN A 161 22.56 0.03 4.97
C GLN A 161 22.99 1.21 5.86
N ASN A 162 23.73 0.96 6.96
CA ASN A 162 24.16 1.97 7.93
C ASN A 162 22.97 2.83 8.43
N ILE A 163 21.88 2.16 8.81
CA ILE A 163 20.71 2.82 9.37
C ILE A 163 21.06 3.29 10.79
N PRO A 164 20.72 4.53 11.19
CA PRO A 164 21.15 5.06 12.48
C PRO A 164 20.68 4.22 13.67
N ASN A 165 19.40 3.84 13.67
CA ASN A 165 18.80 3.03 14.72
C ASN A 165 18.07 1.87 14.08
N TYR A 166 18.56 0.66 14.29
CA TYR A 166 17.87 -0.54 13.82
C TYR A 166 18.03 -1.71 14.78
N GLU A 167 17.17 -2.71 14.58
CA GLU A 167 17.31 -4.04 15.15
C GLU A 167 16.93 -5.10 14.12
N ILE A 168 17.44 -6.31 14.30
CA ILE A 168 17.14 -7.49 13.50
C ILE A 168 16.42 -8.50 14.40
N ILE A 169 15.26 -9.00 13.99
CA ILE A 169 14.48 -10.00 14.73
C ILE A 169 14.38 -11.24 13.87
N ILE A 170 15.03 -12.32 14.32
CA ILE A 170 14.99 -13.62 13.62
C ILE A 170 13.97 -14.50 14.32
N CYS A 171 12.95 -14.95 13.58
CA CYS A 171 11.90 -15.83 14.11
C CYS A 171 11.86 -17.17 13.38
N GLY A 172 12.06 -18.27 14.12
CA GLY A 172 12.12 -19.62 13.57
C GLY A 172 13.21 -20.48 14.18
N THR A 173 13.80 -21.36 13.37
CA THR A 173 15.02 -22.10 13.71
C THR A 173 16.24 -21.31 13.26
N TYR A 174 17.09 -20.90 14.21
CA TYR A 174 18.35 -20.23 13.91
C TYR A 174 19.47 -20.76 14.79
N GLY A 175 20.60 -21.11 14.17
CA GLY A 175 21.79 -21.62 14.86
C GLY A 175 23.02 -20.72 14.68
N GLY A 176 22.84 -19.51 14.16
CA GLY A 176 23.93 -18.53 14.02
C GLY A 176 24.15 -17.72 15.30
N LEU A 177 25.19 -16.89 15.28
CA LEU A 177 25.51 -16.01 16.40
C LEU A 177 24.42 -14.93 16.57
N ILE A 178 24.01 -14.69 17.82
CA ILE A 178 23.15 -13.57 18.19
C ILE A 178 24.06 -12.40 18.58
N GLU A 179 24.10 -11.36 17.74
CA GLU A 179 24.82 -10.12 18.02
C GLU A 179 23.94 -9.11 18.74
N GLU A 180 24.51 -8.01 19.24
CA GLU A 180 23.80 -6.98 20.01
C GLU A 180 22.62 -6.35 19.25
N ASP A 181 22.75 -6.22 17.93
CA ASP A 181 21.69 -5.70 17.05
C ASP A 181 20.61 -6.73 16.73
N THR A 182 20.70 -7.96 17.25
CA THR A 182 19.88 -9.09 16.87
C THR A 182 19.11 -9.68 18.05
N LYS A 183 17.79 -9.83 17.88
CA LYS A 183 16.88 -10.59 18.74
C LYS A 183 16.53 -11.91 18.08
N TYR A 184 16.44 -12.97 18.88
CA TYR A 184 16.03 -14.28 18.43
C TYR A 184 14.73 -14.72 19.12
N ILE A 185 13.78 -15.18 18.30
CA ILE A 185 12.52 -15.77 18.74
C ILE A 185 12.48 -17.20 18.19
N HIS A 186 12.77 -18.17 19.05
CA HIS A 186 12.61 -19.57 18.68
C HIS A 186 11.14 -19.88 18.44
N PHE A 187 10.82 -20.44 17.26
CA PHE A 187 9.46 -20.87 16.94
C PHE A 187 9.46 -21.98 15.87
N THR A 188 8.93 -23.15 16.23
CA THR A 188 8.88 -24.33 15.35
C THR A 188 7.50 -24.99 15.29
N GLU A 189 6.49 -24.37 15.91
CA GLU A 189 5.13 -24.92 15.90
C GLU A 189 4.55 -24.94 14.49
N ASN A 190 3.95 -26.06 14.12
CA ASN A 190 3.36 -26.27 12.79
C ASN A 190 4.31 -25.95 11.62
N ASP A 191 5.62 -26.10 11.79
CA ASP A 191 6.61 -25.83 10.72
C ASP A 191 6.40 -26.71 9.48
N HIS A 192 5.82 -27.91 9.64
CA HIS A 192 5.43 -28.78 8.54
C HIS A 192 4.37 -28.15 7.61
N ARG A 193 3.55 -27.23 8.12
CA ARG A 193 2.62 -26.40 7.33
C ARG A 193 3.19 -25.01 7.01
N GLY A 194 4.27 -24.61 7.69
CA GLY A 194 4.88 -23.29 7.55
C GLY A 194 3.98 -22.20 8.14
N TRP A 195 3.89 -22.12 9.46
CA TRP A 195 3.06 -21.13 10.17
C TRP A 195 3.67 -19.72 10.15
N ILE A 196 3.86 -19.20 8.94
CA ILE A 196 4.56 -17.95 8.68
C ILE A 196 3.82 -16.72 9.20
N THR A 197 2.49 -16.76 9.22
CA THR A 197 1.63 -15.70 9.77
C THR A 197 1.90 -15.49 11.25
N LYS A 198 2.00 -16.58 12.03
CA LYS A 198 2.39 -16.52 13.44
C LYS A 198 3.78 -15.94 13.65
N LYS A 199 4.77 -16.40 12.88
CA LYS A 199 6.15 -15.88 12.94
C LYS A 199 6.20 -14.38 12.63
N LYS A 200 5.46 -13.91 11.61
CA LYS A 200 5.35 -12.49 11.26
C LYS A 200 4.69 -11.67 12.36
N ASN A 201 3.61 -12.17 12.98
CA ASN A 201 2.98 -11.50 14.12
C ASN A 201 3.91 -11.41 15.33
N LEU A 202 4.66 -12.47 15.65
CA LEU A 202 5.64 -12.46 16.75
C LEU A 202 6.76 -11.43 16.50
N ILE A 203 7.24 -11.31 15.27
CA ILE A 203 8.19 -10.28 14.87
C ILE A 203 7.63 -8.88 15.15
N CYS A 204 6.42 -8.59 14.65
CA CYS A 204 5.83 -7.26 14.80
C CYS A 204 5.51 -6.92 16.26
N ASP A 205 5.09 -7.91 17.06
CA ASP A 205 4.87 -7.77 18.50
C ASP A 205 6.16 -7.37 19.24
N LYS A 206 7.28 -8.01 18.90
CA LYS A 206 8.59 -7.76 19.53
C LYS A 206 9.39 -6.60 18.94
N ALA A 207 8.90 -6.01 17.86
CA ALA A 207 9.52 -4.86 17.22
C ALA A 207 9.49 -3.64 18.13
N LYS A 208 10.64 -2.98 18.24
CA LYS A 208 10.87 -1.75 19.01
C LYS A 208 10.37 -0.52 18.27
N PHE A 209 10.59 -0.48 16.96
CA PHE A 209 10.38 0.72 16.15
C PHE A 209 9.09 0.66 15.33
N GLU A 210 8.58 1.84 15.01
CA GLU A 210 7.36 2.00 14.21
C GLU A 210 7.53 1.57 12.74
N ASN A 211 8.72 1.75 12.14
CA ASN A 211 8.98 1.25 10.79
C ASN A 211 9.42 -0.21 10.83
N LEU A 212 8.67 -1.08 10.15
CA LEU A 212 8.95 -2.50 10.05
C LEU A 212 9.31 -2.88 8.62
N PHE A 213 10.29 -3.76 8.46
CA PHE A 213 10.48 -4.52 7.23
C PHE A 213 10.50 -6.02 7.55
N VAL A 214 9.44 -6.73 7.16
CA VAL A 214 9.29 -8.16 7.42
C VAL A 214 9.62 -8.96 6.16
N LEU A 215 10.55 -9.90 6.29
CA LEU A 215 11.23 -10.60 5.21
C LEU A 215 11.15 -12.12 5.39
N HIS A 216 11.07 -12.83 4.27
CA HIS A 216 11.44 -14.25 4.21
C HIS A 216 12.97 -14.39 4.14
N ASP A 217 13.48 -15.57 4.55
CA ASP A 217 14.90 -15.99 4.50
C ASP A 217 15.52 -16.14 3.09
N ARG A 218 15.05 -15.35 2.12
CA ARG A 218 15.53 -15.30 0.74
C ARG A 218 15.67 -13.89 0.18
N ILE A 219 15.32 -12.85 0.94
CA ILE A 219 15.27 -11.47 0.43
C ILE A 219 16.43 -10.66 0.99
N VAL A 220 17.32 -10.24 0.11
CA VAL A 220 18.51 -9.42 0.41
C VAL A 220 18.23 -7.98 0.01
N LEU A 221 18.65 -7.02 0.83
CA LEU A 221 18.54 -5.59 0.50
C LEU A 221 19.66 -5.21 -0.46
N ASN A 222 19.32 -4.51 -1.55
CA ASN A 222 20.35 -3.98 -2.44
C ASN A 222 21.05 -2.77 -1.79
N PRO A 223 22.28 -2.44 -2.22
CA PRO A 223 22.91 -1.18 -1.85
C PRO A 223 21.99 0.02 -2.12
N GLY A 224 21.89 0.94 -1.17
CA GLY A 224 21.06 2.14 -1.29
C GLY A 224 19.58 1.94 -0.97
N TRP A 225 19.14 0.75 -0.51
CA TRP A 225 17.75 0.53 -0.07
C TRP A 225 17.29 1.59 0.95
N PHE A 226 18.12 1.91 1.95
CA PHE A 226 17.77 2.92 2.96
C PHE A 226 17.78 4.34 2.41
N ALA A 227 18.68 4.66 1.49
CA ALA A 227 18.64 5.94 0.77
C ALA A 227 17.33 6.09 -0.03
N GLY A 228 16.84 4.99 -0.60
CA GLY A 228 15.52 4.93 -1.22
C GLY A 228 14.38 5.20 -0.25
N MET A 229 14.43 4.64 0.97
CA MET A 229 13.45 4.94 2.02
C MET A 229 13.50 6.40 2.47
N LYS A 230 14.69 6.99 2.61
CA LYS A 230 14.84 8.43 2.89
C LYS A 230 14.25 9.29 1.79
N LYS A 231 14.45 8.91 0.53
CA LYS A 231 13.86 9.60 -0.63
C LYS A 231 12.34 9.46 -0.67
N TYR A 232 11.81 8.30 -0.27
CA TYR A 232 10.37 8.11 -0.14
C TYR A 232 9.82 8.94 1.04
N GLY A 233 10.51 9.03 2.17
CA GLY A 233 10.05 9.74 3.36
C GLY A 233 9.15 8.89 4.26
N ASN A 234 8.84 9.41 5.46
CA ASN A 234 8.25 8.61 6.54
C ASN A 234 6.71 8.51 6.53
N ASN A 235 6.05 9.22 5.63
CA ASN A 235 4.59 9.26 5.53
C ASN A 235 4.11 8.12 4.62
N PHE A 236 4.03 6.92 5.19
CA PHE A 236 3.52 5.71 4.53
C PHE A 236 2.80 4.82 5.53
N GLU A 237 1.92 3.95 5.06
CA GLU A 237 1.24 2.96 5.91
C GLU A 237 1.76 1.56 5.59
N VAL A 238 1.71 1.18 4.30
CA VAL A 238 2.26 -0.07 3.78
C VAL A 238 2.96 0.19 2.46
N LEU A 239 4.15 -0.39 2.29
CA LEU A 239 4.94 -0.30 1.08
C LEU A 239 5.41 -1.67 0.58
N SER A 240 5.37 -1.82 -0.74
CA SER A 240 6.26 -2.74 -1.46
C SER A 240 7.39 -1.95 -2.13
N CYS A 241 8.42 -2.66 -2.58
CA CYS A 241 9.50 -2.09 -3.38
C CYS A 241 9.91 -3.09 -4.46
N LYS A 242 10.78 -2.69 -5.39
CA LYS A 242 11.19 -3.59 -6.49
C LYS A 242 11.93 -4.79 -5.94
N ILE A 243 11.54 -5.99 -6.36
CA ILE A 243 12.24 -7.22 -6.01
C ILE A 243 12.62 -7.94 -7.29
N ASP A 244 13.92 -8.09 -7.53
CA ASP A 244 14.45 -8.82 -8.68
C ASP A 244 15.02 -10.18 -8.25
N HIS A 245 15.16 -11.10 -9.20
CA HIS A 245 16.01 -12.27 -9.08
C HIS A 245 16.84 -12.36 -10.35
N LYS A 246 18.16 -12.24 -10.24
CA LYS A 246 19.05 -12.23 -11.41
C LYS A 246 18.58 -11.27 -12.50
N THR A 247 18.21 -10.04 -12.12
CA THR A 247 17.64 -8.96 -12.95
C THR A 247 16.21 -9.16 -13.47
N ILE A 248 15.57 -10.30 -13.19
CA ILE A 248 14.18 -10.55 -13.57
C ILE A 248 13.26 -10.10 -12.44
N ARG A 249 12.30 -9.22 -12.76
CA ARG A 249 11.25 -8.78 -11.84
C ARG A 249 10.47 -9.98 -11.26
N THR A 250 10.36 -10.02 -9.94
CA THR A 250 9.61 -11.04 -9.19
C THR A 250 8.21 -10.52 -8.81
N TYR A 251 7.52 -11.20 -7.89
CA TYR A 251 6.18 -10.81 -7.44
C TYR A 251 6.31 -9.66 -6.42
N ASP A 252 6.32 -8.42 -6.91
CA ASP A 252 6.52 -7.22 -6.08
C ASP A 252 5.34 -6.24 -6.08
N TRP A 253 4.60 -6.14 -7.20
CA TRP A 253 3.51 -5.17 -7.35
C TRP A 253 2.41 -5.73 -8.28
N ILE A 254 1.39 -6.32 -7.65
CA ILE A 254 0.39 -7.15 -8.31
C ILE A 254 -0.99 -6.77 -7.79
N THR A 255 -1.99 -6.81 -8.68
CA THR A 255 -3.41 -6.75 -8.30
C THR A 255 -4.06 -8.10 -8.50
N SER A 256 -4.99 -8.44 -7.62
CA SER A 256 -5.91 -9.58 -7.74
C SER A 256 -7.18 -9.22 -8.55
N ARG A 257 -7.35 -7.94 -8.90
CA ARG A 257 -8.48 -7.30 -9.60
C ARG A 257 -9.80 -7.25 -8.83
N TYR A 258 -9.98 -8.13 -7.85
CA TYR A 258 -11.24 -8.32 -7.13
C TYR A 258 -10.97 -8.53 -5.65
N PRO A 259 -11.92 -8.16 -4.77
CA PRO A 259 -11.78 -8.42 -3.35
C PRO A 259 -11.63 -9.92 -3.08
N TYR A 260 -11.01 -10.22 -1.95
CA TYR A 260 -10.81 -11.59 -1.49
C TYR A 260 -12.17 -12.12 -1.01
N LYS A 261 -12.50 -13.37 -1.36
CA LYS A 261 -13.78 -13.99 -0.98
C LYS A 261 -13.60 -15.30 -0.22
N ASP A 262 -12.79 -16.22 -0.73
CA ASP A 262 -12.49 -17.50 -0.07
C ASP A 262 -11.04 -17.95 -0.43
N PRO A 263 -10.21 -18.38 0.54
CA PRO A 263 -8.86 -18.94 0.30
C PRO A 263 -8.84 -20.10 -0.70
N ARG A 264 -9.92 -20.88 -0.75
CA ARG A 264 -10.09 -22.06 -1.61
C ARG A 264 -10.62 -21.69 -3.00
N SER A 265 -11.06 -20.46 -3.19
CA SER A 265 -11.45 -19.99 -4.51
C SER A 265 -10.20 -19.76 -5.36
N ARG A 266 -9.94 -20.66 -6.31
CA ARG A 266 -8.87 -20.51 -7.32
C ARG A 266 -9.18 -19.40 -8.34
N GLN A 267 -9.93 -18.37 -7.95
CA GLN A 267 -10.47 -17.32 -8.81
C GLN A 267 -9.64 -16.04 -8.83
N TYR A 268 -8.51 -15.99 -8.13
CA TYR A 268 -7.68 -14.78 -8.10
C TYR A 268 -6.84 -14.66 -9.37
N PHE A 269 -7.45 -14.05 -10.40
CA PHE A 269 -6.82 -13.74 -11.67
C PHE A 269 -6.01 -12.46 -11.57
N GLY A 270 -4.83 -12.57 -10.95
CA GLY A 270 -3.92 -11.45 -10.78
C GLY A 270 -2.99 -11.17 -11.96
N GLY A 271 -2.37 -10.00 -11.92
CA GLY A 271 -1.38 -9.55 -12.90
C GLY A 271 -0.54 -8.40 -12.37
N TYR A 272 0.64 -8.21 -12.94
CA TYR A 272 1.51 -7.11 -12.58
C TYR A 272 0.87 -5.77 -12.91
N LEU A 273 1.22 -4.80 -12.08
CA LEU A 273 1.05 -3.39 -12.39
C LEU A 273 2.41 -2.79 -12.77
N GLU A 274 2.39 -1.77 -13.62
CA GLU A 274 3.49 -0.82 -13.71
C GLU A 274 3.68 -0.15 -12.33
N TYR A 275 4.91 0.16 -11.92
CA TYR A 275 5.18 0.71 -10.58
C TYR A 275 4.52 2.07 -10.30
N SER A 276 4.21 2.80 -11.36
CA SER A 276 3.47 4.06 -11.28
C SER A 276 1.96 3.86 -11.34
N ASP A 277 1.46 2.65 -11.58
CA ASP A 277 0.03 2.33 -11.56
C ASP A 277 -0.40 1.82 -10.18
N TRP A 278 -1.71 1.87 -9.92
CA TRP A 278 -2.32 1.49 -8.65
C TRP A 278 -3.69 0.84 -8.87
N ASP A 279 -4.10 -0.04 -7.97
CA ASP A 279 -5.42 -0.63 -7.94
C ASP A 279 -5.82 -0.89 -6.49
N GLN A 280 -7.10 -0.79 -6.16
CA GLN A 280 -7.54 -0.96 -4.77
C GLN A 280 -7.34 -2.39 -4.25
N TRP A 281 -7.28 -3.39 -5.14
CA TRP A 281 -7.08 -4.80 -4.81
C TRP A 281 -5.65 -5.27 -5.11
N ILE A 282 -4.68 -4.39 -4.87
CA ILE A 282 -3.27 -4.77 -4.80
C ILE A 282 -3.05 -5.70 -3.62
N TYR A 283 -2.12 -6.63 -3.80
CA TYR A 283 -1.51 -7.34 -2.68
C TYR A 283 0.01 -7.36 -2.82
N ILE A 284 0.68 -7.37 -1.67
CA ILE A 284 2.13 -7.49 -1.57
C ILE A 284 2.47 -8.96 -1.35
N ASP A 285 3.40 -9.52 -2.12
CA ASP A 285 3.92 -10.87 -1.87
C ASP A 285 4.43 -10.99 -0.45
N GLY A 286 4.04 -12.07 0.23
CA GLY A 286 4.44 -12.30 1.62
C GLY A 286 5.95 -12.34 1.86
N GLY A 287 6.77 -12.44 0.81
CA GLY A 287 8.23 -12.48 0.89
C GLY A 287 8.89 -11.23 1.46
N ALA A 288 8.35 -10.04 1.21
CA ALA A 288 8.92 -8.78 1.68
C ALA A 288 7.86 -7.68 1.77
N ILE A 289 7.59 -7.20 2.97
CA ILE A 289 6.60 -6.15 3.22
C ILE A 289 7.13 -5.10 4.18
N ILE A 290 7.05 -3.85 3.77
CA ILE A 290 7.35 -2.69 4.61
C ILE A 290 6.03 -2.18 5.14
N LEU A 291 5.92 -2.02 6.45
CA LEU A 291 4.69 -1.53 7.08
C LEU A 291 5.00 -0.82 8.38
N LYS A 292 4.00 -0.10 8.87
CA LYS A 292 4.04 0.55 10.16
C LYS A 292 3.55 -0.40 11.26
N LYS A 293 4.13 -0.32 12.45
CA LYS A 293 3.72 -1.16 13.57
C LYS A 293 2.27 -0.92 13.94
N ILE A 294 1.82 0.33 14.01
CA ILE A 294 0.41 0.66 14.28
C ILE A 294 -0.55 0.13 13.21
N VAL A 295 -0.07 0.02 11.96
CA VAL A 295 -0.84 -0.58 10.86
C VAL A 295 -0.99 -2.08 11.08
N TRP A 296 0.06 -2.76 11.52
CA TRP A 296 -0.03 -4.17 11.93
C TRP A 296 -0.93 -4.36 13.16
N GLU A 297 -0.89 -3.46 14.14
CA GLU A 297 -1.76 -3.53 15.32
C GLU A 297 -3.24 -3.44 14.94
N LYS A 298 -3.56 -2.60 13.95
CA LYS A 298 -4.91 -2.47 13.39
C LYS A 298 -5.32 -3.71 12.58
N VAL A 299 -4.42 -4.26 11.77
CA VAL A 299 -4.69 -5.41 10.89
C VAL A 299 -3.51 -6.39 10.94
N LYS A 300 -3.67 -7.46 11.73
CA LYS A 300 -2.67 -8.52 11.91
C LYS A 300 -2.77 -9.58 10.82
N TRP A 301 -1.70 -10.36 10.62
CA TRP A 301 -1.81 -11.58 9.81
C TRP A 301 -2.79 -12.56 10.46
N ASP A 302 -3.67 -13.15 9.65
CA ASP A 302 -4.58 -14.21 10.08
C ASP A 302 -3.80 -15.49 10.40
N GLU A 303 -3.69 -15.82 11.69
CA GLU A 303 -2.94 -16.99 12.17
C GLU A 303 -3.63 -18.32 11.82
N ASN A 304 -4.84 -18.31 11.25
CA ASN A 304 -5.46 -19.52 10.71
C ASN A 304 -4.90 -19.91 9.33
N LEU A 305 -4.19 -18.99 8.67
CA LEU A 305 -3.57 -19.21 7.36
C LEU A 305 -2.10 -19.56 7.50
N PHE A 306 -1.66 -20.54 6.72
CA PHE A 306 -0.30 -21.03 6.64
C PHE A 306 0.36 -20.63 5.32
N TRP A 307 1.62 -21.00 5.16
CA TRP A 307 2.32 -20.72 3.91
C TRP A 307 1.58 -21.33 2.72
N ASN A 308 1.41 -20.52 1.65
CA ASN A 308 0.71 -20.89 0.42
C ASN A 308 -0.83 -21.04 0.58
N GLU A 309 -1.42 -20.38 1.58
CA GLU A 309 -2.87 -20.32 1.81
C GLU A 309 -3.43 -18.90 1.56
N ALA A 310 -2.80 -18.12 0.68
CA ALA A 310 -3.20 -16.75 0.29
C ALA A 310 -3.19 -15.75 1.47
N GLU A 311 -2.28 -15.94 2.42
CA GLU A 311 -2.18 -15.13 3.63
C GLU A 311 -1.83 -13.67 3.35
N ASP A 312 -1.06 -13.44 2.30
CA ASP A 312 -0.59 -12.13 1.86
C ASP A 312 -1.68 -11.34 1.12
N LEU A 313 -2.46 -12.04 0.30
CA LEU A 313 -3.68 -11.53 -0.33
C LEU A 313 -4.73 -11.16 0.71
N LYS A 314 -5.00 -12.04 1.69
CA LYS A 314 -5.93 -11.79 2.78
C LYS A 314 -5.52 -10.54 3.56
N LEU A 315 -4.26 -10.47 4.01
CA LEU A 315 -3.76 -9.30 4.75
C LEU A 315 -3.93 -8.01 3.95
N SER A 316 -3.48 -8.00 2.70
CA SER A 316 -3.49 -6.77 1.88
C SER A 316 -4.91 -6.27 1.65
N HIS A 317 -5.87 -7.17 1.46
CA HIS A 317 -7.27 -6.79 1.28
C HIS A 317 -7.92 -6.35 2.58
N ASP A 318 -7.64 -7.02 3.71
CA ASP A 318 -8.08 -6.56 5.02
C ASP A 318 -7.56 -5.15 5.32
N GLN A 319 -6.30 -4.87 4.98
CA GLN A 319 -5.72 -3.53 5.10
C GLN A 319 -6.51 -2.50 4.27
N THR A 320 -6.76 -2.79 3.00
CA THR A 320 -7.60 -1.93 2.12
C THR A 320 -8.99 -1.69 2.70
N GLU A 321 -9.63 -2.74 3.25
CA GLU A 321 -10.97 -2.67 3.86
C GLU A 321 -10.97 -1.89 5.18
N HIS A 322 -9.82 -1.70 5.82
CA HIS A 322 -9.64 -0.86 7.01
C HIS A 322 -9.04 0.52 6.67
N GLY A 323 -9.08 0.94 5.40
CA GLY A 323 -8.65 2.27 4.95
C GLY A 323 -7.13 2.49 4.96
N ILE A 324 -6.35 1.41 5.02
CA ILE A 324 -4.89 1.46 4.94
C ILE A 324 -4.47 1.50 3.47
N LEU A 325 -3.60 2.46 3.13
CA LEU A 325 -3.14 2.66 1.77
C LEU A 325 -1.84 1.90 1.51
N ILE A 326 -1.92 0.90 0.63
CA ILE A 326 -0.79 0.16 0.10
C ILE A 326 -0.20 0.91 -1.11
N ARG A 327 1.11 1.17 -1.09
CA ARG A 327 1.83 1.86 -2.16
C ARG A 327 3.13 1.17 -2.56
N PHE A 328 3.66 1.56 -3.71
CA PHE A 328 4.98 1.12 -4.16
C PHE A 328 6.02 2.21 -3.96
N ASN A 329 7.16 1.83 -3.38
CA ASN A 329 8.36 2.64 -3.29
C ASN A 329 9.29 2.33 -4.47
N PRO A 330 9.45 3.27 -5.44
CA PRO A 330 10.29 3.05 -6.62
C PRO A 330 11.79 3.27 -6.37
N TYR A 331 12.17 3.72 -5.17
CA TYR A 331 13.55 4.11 -4.85
C TYR A 331 14.34 3.05 -4.08
N SER A 332 13.64 2.14 -3.42
CA SER A 332 14.25 1.01 -2.70
C SER A 332 14.14 -0.26 -3.53
N THR A 333 15.14 -1.13 -3.45
CA THR A 333 15.16 -2.38 -4.22
C THR A 333 15.75 -3.52 -3.40
N CYS A 334 15.28 -4.74 -3.66
CA CYS A 334 15.77 -5.97 -3.04
C CYS A 334 16.06 -7.03 -4.11
N GLU A 335 16.79 -8.07 -3.71
CA GLU A 335 17.02 -9.27 -4.51
C GLU A 335 16.45 -10.51 -3.79
N SER A 336 15.70 -11.34 -4.51
CA SER A 336 15.32 -12.68 -4.05
C SER A 336 16.39 -13.67 -4.47
N LEU A 337 17.02 -14.36 -3.52
CA LEU A 337 18.06 -15.37 -3.77
C LEU A 337 17.52 -16.64 -4.44
N THR A 338 16.22 -16.91 -4.30
CA THR A 338 15.56 -18.06 -4.93
C THR A 338 14.44 -17.61 -5.85
N TRP A 339 14.34 -18.24 -7.02
CA TRP A 339 13.20 -18.09 -7.92
C TRP A 339 12.15 -19.16 -7.61
N ARG A 340 10.98 -18.77 -7.12
CA ARG A 340 9.89 -19.72 -6.85
C ARG A 340 8.67 -19.55 -7.76
N HIS A 341 8.49 -18.38 -8.34
CA HIS A 341 7.36 -18.11 -9.21
C HIS A 341 7.87 -17.62 -10.56
N PRO A 342 7.50 -18.28 -11.68
CA PRO A 342 7.75 -17.70 -12.99
C PRO A 342 7.08 -16.32 -13.01
N SER A 343 7.81 -15.30 -13.46
CA SER A 343 7.28 -13.96 -13.63
C SER A 343 5.99 -14.09 -14.42
N SER A 344 4.88 -13.68 -13.79
CA SER A 344 3.61 -13.64 -14.48
C SER A 344 3.81 -12.78 -15.72
N LYS A 345 3.72 -13.35 -16.92
CA LYS A 345 3.80 -12.54 -18.14
C LYS A 345 2.54 -11.69 -18.36
N LEU A 346 1.66 -11.63 -17.37
CA LEU A 346 0.48 -10.81 -17.37
C LEU A 346 0.73 -9.47 -16.69
N ILE A 347 0.49 -8.40 -17.42
CA ILE A 347 0.58 -7.03 -16.94
C ILE A 347 -0.68 -6.27 -17.35
N PHE A 348 -1.25 -5.53 -16.41
CA PHE A 348 -2.30 -4.56 -16.72
C PHE A 348 -1.68 -3.29 -17.26
N LYS A 349 -2.16 -2.81 -18.40
CA LYS A 349 -1.70 -1.53 -18.97
C LYS A 349 -2.11 -0.38 -18.04
N LYS A 350 -1.22 0.56 -17.73
CA LYS A 350 -1.57 1.73 -16.91
C LYS A 350 -2.80 2.46 -17.47
N ASN A 351 -3.73 2.82 -16.59
CA ASN A 351 -4.90 3.61 -16.95
C ASN A 351 -5.31 4.53 -15.79
N LYS A 352 -5.49 5.82 -16.08
CA LYS A 352 -5.72 6.84 -15.05
C LYS A 352 -7.08 6.76 -14.36
N LYS A 353 -8.10 6.13 -14.97
CA LYS A 353 -9.50 6.13 -14.48
C LYS A 353 -9.94 4.82 -13.83
N LYS A 354 -9.36 3.69 -14.23
CA LYS A 354 -9.71 2.35 -13.73
C LYS A 354 -8.57 1.37 -13.95
N LEU A 355 -8.71 0.13 -13.48
CA LEU A 355 -7.76 -0.92 -13.86
C LEU A 355 -7.77 -1.10 -15.38
N GLY A 356 -6.57 -1.13 -15.97
CA GLY A 356 -6.44 -1.24 -17.43
C GLY A 356 -6.77 -2.63 -17.97
N LYS A 357 -6.55 -2.81 -19.28
CA LYS A 357 -6.71 -4.12 -19.90
C LYS A 357 -5.51 -4.99 -19.55
N LEU A 358 -5.79 -6.23 -19.17
CA LEU A 358 -4.78 -7.27 -19.00
C LEU A 358 -4.12 -7.57 -20.34
N SER A 359 -2.79 -7.68 -20.34
CA SER A 359 -1.98 -7.97 -21.51
C SER A 359 -0.92 -9.02 -21.17
N GLY A 360 -0.48 -9.79 -22.15
CA GLY A 360 0.48 -10.88 -21.98
C GLY A 360 0.45 -11.85 -23.17
N PRO A 361 1.27 -12.91 -23.17
CA PRO A 361 1.31 -13.87 -24.27
C PRO A 361 -0.04 -14.56 -24.48
N PHE A 362 -0.41 -14.75 -25.75
CA PHE A 362 -1.74 -15.21 -26.16
C PHE A 362 -2.19 -16.54 -25.52
N HIS A 363 -1.29 -17.52 -25.39
CA HIS A 363 -1.59 -18.80 -24.74
C HIS A 363 -1.92 -18.66 -23.25
N TYR A 364 -1.27 -17.72 -22.53
CA TYR A 364 -1.62 -17.41 -21.14
C TYR A 364 -3.01 -16.77 -21.05
N LEU A 365 -3.38 -15.92 -22.01
CA LEU A 365 -4.69 -15.27 -22.04
C LEU A 365 -5.82 -16.28 -22.36
N ILE A 366 -5.60 -17.22 -23.30
CA ILE A 366 -6.58 -18.26 -23.65
C ILE A 366 -6.72 -19.30 -22.53
N GLY A 367 -5.61 -19.86 -22.04
CA GLY A 367 -5.65 -20.83 -20.95
C GLY A 367 -6.38 -20.27 -19.72
N LYS A 368 -6.20 -18.97 -19.44
CA LYS A 368 -6.89 -18.29 -18.34
C LYS A 368 -8.36 -17.95 -18.63
N LYS A 369 -8.76 -17.70 -19.87
CA LYS A 369 -10.19 -17.57 -20.25
C LYS A 369 -10.93 -18.91 -20.12
N LEU A 370 -10.29 -20.02 -20.49
CA LEU A 370 -10.86 -21.36 -20.36
C LEU A 370 -11.00 -21.78 -18.89
N LEU A 371 -10.02 -21.46 -18.04
CA LEU A 371 -10.12 -21.61 -16.58
C LEU A 371 -11.31 -20.82 -16.00
N ASN A 372 -11.49 -19.56 -16.38
CA ASN A 372 -12.65 -18.74 -15.99
C ASN A 372 -13.98 -19.41 -16.36
N TYR A 373 -14.09 -19.89 -17.60
CA TYR A 373 -15.31 -20.56 -18.07
C TYR A 373 -15.59 -21.84 -17.27
N SER A 374 -14.57 -22.67 -17.04
CA SER A 374 -14.71 -23.92 -16.28
C SER A 374 -15.14 -23.71 -14.82
N VAL A 375 -14.67 -22.63 -14.18
CA VAL A 375 -15.03 -22.29 -12.80
C VAL A 375 -16.46 -21.74 -12.71
N LEU A 376 -16.84 -20.86 -13.65
CA LEU A 376 -18.21 -20.35 -13.76
C LEU A 376 -19.22 -21.48 -13.99
N VAL A 377 -18.88 -22.42 -14.88
CA VAL A 377 -19.71 -23.60 -15.17
C VAL A 377 -19.83 -24.51 -13.93
N LYS A 378 -18.73 -24.79 -13.21
CA LYS A 378 -18.78 -25.59 -11.97
C LYS A 378 -19.61 -24.96 -10.85
N ASN A 379 -19.59 -23.64 -10.72
CA ASN A 379 -20.40 -22.93 -9.73
C ASN A 379 -21.88 -22.89 -10.10
N LYS A 380 -22.20 -22.81 -11.40
CA LYS A 380 -23.58 -22.88 -11.89
C LYS A 380 -24.23 -24.23 -11.57
N PHE A 381 -23.49 -25.33 -11.78
CA PHE A 381 -23.96 -26.69 -11.45
C PHE A 381 -24.04 -27.01 -9.95
N LYS A 382 -23.36 -26.24 -9.08
CA LYS A 382 -23.50 -26.37 -7.61
C LYS A 382 -24.76 -25.69 -7.08
N ASN A 383 -25.21 -24.62 -7.72
CA ASN A 383 -26.42 -23.88 -7.32
C ASN A 383 -27.72 -24.49 -7.90
N GLU A 384 -27.62 -25.44 -8.83
CA GLU A 384 -28.77 -26.20 -9.38
C GLU A 384 -29.01 -27.54 -8.64
N LYS A 385 -28.27 -27.81 -7.56
CA LYS A 385 -28.39 -29.05 -6.74
C LYS A 385 -28.74 -28.79 -5.26
N LEU A 386 -29.34 -27.65 -4.94
CA LEU A 386 -29.92 -27.35 -3.64
C LEU A 386 -31.44 -27.19 -3.76
#